data_AF-A0A3E2BPK8-F1
#
_entry.id   AF-A0A3E2BPK8-F1
#
_cell.length_a   1.000
_cell.length_b   1.000
_cell.length_c   1.000
_cell.angle_alpha   90.00
_cell.angle_beta   90.00
_cell.angle_gamma   90.00
#
_symmetry.space_group_name_H-M   'P 1'
#
loop_
_entity.id
_entity.type
_entity.pdbx_description
1 polymer ?
#
loop_
_entity_poly.entity_id
_entity_poly.type
_entity_poly.pdbx_seq_one_letter_code
_entity_poly.pdbx_strand_id
1 'polypeptide(L)'
;MAEERKILLRLLHIINNNYTESDLEDLIMSMVRLILPLITKQSGLYLKLAGYQPRDIALLTVSPLFIRNRQDRFPVLEKLFNWKIVEKFMVASEADFRRYLRNILARRLKQTFYYLSGEIRPERTKIKREILYALKKLPGCRIVKESGRTQVTIWQDGTEKVKSTLLLDDQADRLLAICLNRGLGGLQVPKFFKKLVEVMSDQGLAAEVSLNTLLEIYIETQKNFLLSEVSHGPVPWTHPETGTSRTDLSNWIEELRARNALLLNRYLARNKIGTKEKAAFLQALDDLLQDWQDGGQEKSLYEYLKKYAPEISSEEYRKEKRKILEYLVKTSRDFLKIKLHEQQTASGGM
;
A
#
# COMPACT_ATOMS: atom_id res chain seq x y z
N MET A 1 -44.94 2.15 -2.20
CA MET A 1 -44.03 1.08 -2.63
C MET A 1 -42.65 1.44 -2.12
N ALA A 2 -42.13 0.71 -1.14
CA ALA A 2 -40.87 1.04 -0.50
C ALA A 2 -39.69 0.94 -1.49
N GLU A 3 -38.67 1.77 -1.29
CA GLU A 3 -37.50 1.90 -2.17
C GLU A 3 -36.76 0.56 -2.37
N GLU A 4 -36.89 -0.37 -1.42
CA GLU A 4 -36.24 -1.67 -1.39
C GLU A 4 -36.84 -2.70 -2.35
N ARG A 5 -38.18 -2.76 -2.48
CA ARG A 5 -38.83 -3.63 -3.47
C ARG A 5 -38.54 -3.15 -4.88
N LYS A 6 -38.35 -1.84 -5.04
CA LYS A 6 -37.89 -1.22 -6.29
C LYS A 6 -36.47 -1.65 -6.64
N ILE A 7 -35.55 -1.79 -5.67
CA ILE A 7 -34.19 -2.34 -5.88
C ILE A 7 -34.24 -3.79 -6.35
N LEU A 8 -35.03 -4.65 -5.70
CA LEU A 8 -35.15 -6.06 -6.10
C LEU A 8 -35.70 -6.18 -7.53
N LEU A 9 -36.80 -5.50 -7.85
CA LEU A 9 -37.40 -5.54 -9.18
C LEU A 9 -36.44 -5.03 -10.25
N ARG A 10 -35.75 -3.91 -10.01
CA ARG A 10 -34.72 -3.37 -10.91
C ARG A 10 -33.56 -4.35 -11.12
N LEU A 11 -33.13 -5.00 -10.05
CA LEU A 11 -32.08 -6.01 -10.11
C LEU A 11 -32.48 -7.20 -10.99
N LEU A 12 -33.74 -7.65 -10.90
CA LEU A 12 -34.27 -8.71 -11.77
C LEU A 12 -34.37 -8.26 -13.23
N HIS A 13 -34.78 -7.02 -13.48
CA HIS A 13 -34.82 -6.45 -14.83
C HIS A 13 -33.42 -6.40 -15.46
N ILE A 14 -32.42 -5.98 -14.69
CA ILE A 14 -31.02 -5.91 -15.12
C ILE A 14 -30.43 -7.31 -15.37
N ILE A 15 -30.69 -8.28 -14.50
CA ILE A 15 -30.25 -9.68 -14.69
C ILE A 15 -30.90 -10.32 -15.92
N ASN A 16 -32.13 -9.93 -16.25
CA ASN A 16 -32.84 -10.43 -17.42
C ASN A 16 -32.52 -9.65 -18.71
N ASN A 17 -31.53 -8.75 -18.70
CA ASN A 17 -31.20 -7.86 -19.81
C ASN A 17 -32.37 -7.00 -20.32
N ASN A 18 -33.35 -6.72 -19.47
CA ASN A 18 -34.50 -5.87 -19.78
C ASN A 18 -34.42 -4.56 -18.98
N TYR A 19 -33.44 -3.71 -19.32
CA TYR A 19 -33.15 -2.48 -18.58
C TYR A 19 -32.68 -1.36 -19.51
N THR A 20 -32.89 -0.11 -19.09
CA THR A 20 -32.29 1.08 -19.72
C THR A 20 -31.00 1.48 -18.99
N GLU A 21 -30.15 2.30 -19.61
CA GLU A 21 -28.97 2.85 -18.92
C GLU A 21 -29.35 3.63 -17.65
N SER A 22 -30.49 4.35 -17.68
CA SER A 22 -31.02 5.03 -16.50
C SER A 22 -31.38 4.05 -15.37
N ASP A 23 -31.96 2.88 -15.68
CA ASP A 23 -32.25 1.85 -14.67
C ASP A 23 -30.97 1.30 -14.01
N LEU A 24 -29.90 1.18 -14.79
CA LEU A 24 -28.59 0.73 -14.33
C LEU A 24 -27.95 1.75 -13.39
N GLU A 25 -27.90 3.03 -13.80
CA GLU A 25 -27.39 4.12 -12.98
C GLU A 25 -28.15 4.24 -11.67
N ASP A 26 -29.47 4.17 -11.74
CA ASP A 26 -30.35 4.20 -10.58
C ASP A 26 -30.06 3.07 -9.61
N LEU A 27 -29.89 1.82 -10.11
CA LEU A 27 -29.57 0.69 -9.24
C LEU A 27 -28.20 0.85 -8.58
N ILE A 28 -27.19 1.31 -9.34
CA ILE A 28 -25.84 1.59 -8.81
C ILE A 28 -25.95 2.63 -7.69
N MET A 29 -26.67 3.73 -7.92
CA MET A 29 -26.82 4.80 -6.95
C MET A 29 -27.61 4.36 -5.72
N SER A 30 -28.63 3.51 -5.85
CA SER A 30 -29.32 2.89 -4.72
C SER A 30 -28.38 2.02 -3.88
N MET A 31 -27.51 1.22 -4.50
CA MET A 31 -26.52 0.41 -3.78
C MET A 31 -25.45 1.28 -3.09
N VAL A 32 -25.03 2.37 -3.73
CA VAL A 32 -24.12 3.37 -3.16
C VAL A 32 -24.73 4.02 -1.91
N ARG A 33 -25.98 4.50 -1.99
CA ARG A 33 -26.70 5.06 -0.83
C ARG A 33 -26.82 4.05 0.31
N LEU A 34 -27.05 2.77 -0.01
CA LEU A 34 -27.18 1.72 0.99
C LEU A 34 -25.88 1.44 1.76
N ILE A 35 -24.72 1.57 1.11
CA ILE A 35 -23.42 1.24 1.72
C ILE A 35 -22.72 2.44 2.38
N LEU A 36 -23.04 3.67 1.96
CA LEU A 36 -22.43 4.90 2.49
C LEU A 36 -22.41 4.98 4.03
N PRO A 37 -23.50 4.69 4.78
CA PRO A 37 -23.49 4.72 6.24
C PRO A 37 -22.54 3.69 6.88
N LEU A 38 -22.27 2.58 6.19
CA LEU A 38 -21.29 1.59 6.67
C LEU A 38 -19.86 2.09 6.51
N ILE A 39 -19.58 2.81 5.41
CA ILE A 39 -18.26 3.37 5.10
C ILE A 39 -17.92 4.46 6.10
N THR A 40 -18.84 5.39 6.36
CA THR A 40 -18.63 6.49 7.32
C THR A 40 -18.40 5.98 8.75
N LYS A 41 -19.03 4.87 9.14
CA LYS A 41 -18.82 4.24 10.46
C LYS A 41 -17.50 3.45 10.55
N GLN A 42 -16.98 2.93 9.44
CA GLN A 42 -15.80 2.05 9.41
C GLN A 42 -14.50 2.77 9.00
N SER A 43 -14.57 3.98 8.46
CA SER A 43 -13.41 4.77 8.02
C SER A 43 -12.35 4.91 9.10
N GLY A 44 -12.75 5.15 10.36
CA GLY A 44 -11.83 5.27 11.49
C GLY A 44 -11.04 4.00 11.84
N LEU A 45 -11.60 2.81 11.57
CA LEU A 45 -11.01 1.51 11.97
C LEU A 45 -10.02 0.94 10.95
N TYR A 46 -10.13 1.35 9.68
CA TYR A 46 -9.32 0.78 8.62
C TYR A 46 -8.44 1.81 7.92
N LEU A 47 -8.75 3.11 7.98
CA LEU A 47 -8.33 3.97 6.89
C LEU A 47 -8.32 5.47 7.24
N LYS A 48 -7.13 5.99 7.54
CA LYS A 48 -6.74 7.34 7.09
C LYS A 48 -6.51 7.30 5.56
N LEU A 49 -7.57 7.05 4.78
CA LEU A 49 -7.58 7.25 3.32
C LEU A 49 -7.57 8.76 3.06
N ALA A 50 -6.42 9.42 3.21
CA ALA A 50 -6.32 10.87 3.15
C ALA A 50 -6.74 11.48 1.78
N GLY A 51 -7.08 10.67 0.77
CA GLY A 51 -7.48 11.15 -0.56
C GLY A 51 -8.81 10.62 -1.14
N TYR A 52 -9.51 9.68 -0.50
CA TYR A 52 -10.75 9.11 -1.07
C TYR A 52 -12.00 9.55 -0.31
N GLN A 53 -12.99 10.08 -1.02
CA GLN A 53 -14.27 10.41 -0.40
C GLN A 53 -15.08 9.12 -0.13
N PRO A 54 -15.93 9.08 0.90
CA PRO A 54 -16.79 7.93 1.19
C PRO A 54 -17.64 7.49 -0.01
N ARG A 55 -18.04 8.43 -0.87
CA ARG A 55 -18.77 8.18 -2.11
C ARG A 55 -17.94 7.42 -3.14
N ASP A 56 -16.66 7.76 -3.30
CA ASP A 56 -15.77 7.10 -4.25
C ASP A 56 -15.52 5.65 -3.83
N ILE A 57 -15.32 5.43 -2.52
CA ILE A 57 -15.19 4.08 -1.95
C ILE A 57 -16.45 3.26 -2.18
N ALA A 58 -17.64 3.88 -2.04
CA ALA A 58 -18.91 3.22 -2.33
C ALA A 58 -19.00 2.80 -3.80
N LEU A 59 -18.63 3.70 -4.73
CA LEU A 59 -18.61 3.43 -6.17
C LEU A 59 -17.63 2.30 -6.52
N LEU A 60 -16.41 2.35 -5.99
CA LEU A 60 -15.39 1.29 -6.17
C LEU A 60 -15.82 -0.04 -5.56
N THR A 61 -16.65 -0.03 -4.52
CA THR A 61 -17.19 -1.25 -3.92
C THR A 61 -18.29 -1.88 -4.78
N VAL A 62 -19.11 -1.04 -5.40
CA VAL A 62 -20.31 -1.45 -6.16
C VAL A 62 -19.96 -1.78 -7.62
N SER A 63 -19.05 -1.04 -8.25
CA SER A 63 -18.71 -1.17 -9.68
C SER A 63 -18.35 -2.59 -10.14
N PRO A 64 -17.64 -3.44 -9.36
CA PRO A 64 -17.30 -4.79 -9.82
C PRO A 64 -18.51 -5.72 -9.98
N LEU A 65 -19.66 -5.36 -9.42
CA LEU A 65 -20.92 -6.09 -9.62
C LEU A 65 -21.43 -5.93 -11.05
N PHE A 66 -21.15 -4.78 -11.67
CA PHE A 66 -21.72 -4.37 -12.94
C PHE A 66 -20.76 -4.53 -14.13
N ILE A 67 -19.69 -5.32 -13.96
CA ILE A 67 -18.79 -5.67 -15.07
C ILE A 67 -19.53 -6.63 -16.00
N ARG A 68 -19.68 -6.24 -17.27
CA ARG A 68 -20.28 -7.07 -18.31
C ARG A 68 -19.29 -8.11 -18.84
N ASN A 69 -19.79 -9.27 -19.24
CA ASN A 69 -19.03 -10.25 -20.00
C ASN A 69 -19.13 -9.96 -21.52
N ARG A 70 -18.54 -10.82 -22.35
CA ARG A 70 -18.60 -10.70 -23.83
C ARG A 70 -20.00 -10.86 -24.43
N GLN A 71 -20.99 -11.24 -23.63
CA GLN A 71 -22.40 -11.46 -24.02
C GLN A 71 -23.30 -10.35 -23.43
N ASP A 72 -22.73 -9.24 -22.96
CA ASP A 72 -23.42 -8.14 -22.28
C ASP A 72 -24.24 -8.57 -21.04
N ARG A 73 -23.86 -9.68 -20.40
CA ARG A 73 -24.45 -10.18 -19.15
C ARG A 73 -23.64 -9.72 -17.95
N PHE A 74 -24.27 -9.71 -16.77
CA PHE A 74 -23.62 -9.36 -15.49
C PHE A 74 -23.32 -10.62 -14.67
N PRO A 75 -22.24 -11.37 -14.96
CA PRO A 75 -21.98 -12.68 -14.35
C PRO A 75 -21.86 -12.62 -12.82
N VAL A 76 -21.35 -11.51 -12.28
CA VAL A 76 -21.19 -11.33 -10.84
C VAL A 76 -22.54 -11.15 -10.14
N LEU A 77 -23.46 -10.37 -10.73
CA LEU A 77 -24.81 -10.20 -10.21
C LEU A 77 -25.62 -11.50 -10.34
N GLU A 78 -25.57 -12.16 -11.50
CA GLU A 78 -26.24 -13.44 -11.74
C GLU A 78 -25.81 -14.52 -10.73
N LYS A 79 -24.51 -14.57 -10.40
CA LYS A 79 -23.99 -15.51 -9.41
C LYS A 79 -24.50 -15.21 -8.00
N LEU A 80 -24.58 -13.93 -7.63
CA LEU A 80 -25.06 -13.50 -6.31
C LEU A 80 -26.57 -13.66 -6.17
N PHE A 81 -27.32 -13.46 -7.25
CA PHE A 81 -28.78 -13.53 -7.30
C PHE A 81 -29.22 -14.63 -8.27
N ASN A 82 -28.78 -15.86 -7.98
CA ASN A 82 -29.24 -17.02 -8.73
C ASN A 82 -30.74 -17.28 -8.49
N TRP A 83 -31.33 -18.14 -9.32
CA TRP A 83 -32.77 -18.42 -9.30
C TRP A 83 -33.32 -18.78 -7.90
N LYS A 84 -32.57 -19.56 -7.09
CA LYS A 84 -32.98 -19.93 -5.73
C LYS A 84 -33.06 -18.72 -4.79
N ILE A 85 -32.10 -17.81 -4.93
CA ILE A 85 -32.04 -16.56 -4.15
C ILE A 85 -33.17 -15.64 -4.58
N VAL A 86 -33.40 -15.51 -5.90
CA VAL A 86 -34.49 -14.72 -6.45
C VAL A 86 -35.84 -15.22 -5.95
N GLU A 87 -36.13 -16.51 -6.13
CA GLU A 87 -37.39 -17.14 -5.69
C GLU A 87 -37.62 -16.95 -4.19
N LYS A 88 -36.58 -17.16 -3.37
CA LYS A 88 -36.64 -16.89 -1.94
C LYS A 88 -37.05 -15.46 -1.62
N PHE A 89 -36.51 -14.46 -2.33
CA PHE A 89 -36.81 -13.05 -2.07
C PHE A 89 -38.06 -12.53 -2.77
N MET A 90 -38.69 -13.31 -3.65
CA MET A 90 -40.03 -13.00 -4.17
C MET A 90 -41.12 -13.17 -3.10
N VAL A 91 -40.88 -14.02 -2.10
CA VAL A 91 -41.83 -14.34 -1.01
C VAL A 91 -41.38 -13.80 0.35
N ALA A 92 -40.10 -13.49 0.52
CA ALA A 92 -39.55 -12.95 1.78
C ALA A 92 -39.88 -11.46 2.00
N SER A 93 -39.67 -11.01 3.24
CA SER A 93 -39.86 -9.61 3.60
C SER A 93 -38.82 -8.69 2.96
N GLU A 94 -39.18 -7.44 2.71
CA GLU A 94 -38.27 -6.41 2.18
C GLU A 94 -37.06 -6.19 3.09
N ALA A 95 -37.24 -6.32 4.40
CA ALA A 95 -36.18 -6.21 5.40
C ALA A 95 -35.13 -7.33 5.25
N ASP A 96 -35.56 -8.56 4.93
CA ASP A 96 -34.65 -9.68 4.71
C ASP A 96 -33.81 -9.50 3.47
N PHE A 97 -34.42 -9.02 2.38
CA PHE A 97 -33.69 -8.68 1.16
C PHE A 97 -32.65 -7.58 1.41
N ARG A 98 -33.04 -6.51 2.11
CA ARG A 98 -32.13 -5.42 2.48
C ARG A 98 -30.95 -5.92 3.31
N ARG A 99 -31.21 -6.80 4.29
CA ARG A 99 -30.16 -7.41 5.12
C ARG A 99 -29.20 -8.26 4.29
N TYR A 100 -29.74 -9.04 3.35
CA TYR A 100 -28.94 -9.85 2.44
C TYR A 100 -28.03 -9.01 1.54
N LEU A 101 -28.60 -8.00 0.87
CA LEU A 101 -27.86 -7.08 0.01
C LEU A 101 -26.78 -6.33 0.80
N ARG A 102 -27.12 -5.83 2.00
CA ARG A 102 -26.16 -5.16 2.89
C ARG A 102 -25.00 -6.08 3.29
N ASN A 103 -25.25 -7.36 3.52
CA ASN A 103 -24.20 -8.33 3.85
C ASN A 103 -23.25 -8.58 2.67
N ILE A 104 -23.77 -8.66 1.44
CA ILE A 104 -22.95 -8.78 0.22
C ILE A 104 -22.06 -7.55 0.09
N LEU A 105 -22.66 -6.36 0.16
CA LEU A 105 -21.97 -5.09 0.03
C LEU A 105 -20.91 -4.91 1.13
N ALA A 106 -21.22 -5.26 2.39
CA ALA A 106 -20.25 -5.20 3.48
C ALA A 106 -19.04 -6.14 3.29
N ARG A 107 -19.26 -7.34 2.72
CA ARG A 107 -18.15 -8.25 2.39
C ARG A 107 -17.27 -7.68 1.29
N ARG A 108 -17.87 -7.09 0.26
CA ARG A 108 -17.11 -6.41 -0.81
C ARG A 108 -16.38 -5.18 -0.31
N LEU A 109 -16.99 -4.39 0.56
CA LEU A 109 -16.36 -3.23 1.16
C LEU A 109 -15.06 -3.59 1.88
N LYS A 110 -15.04 -4.71 2.62
CA LYS A 110 -13.80 -5.22 3.24
C LYS A 110 -12.72 -5.54 2.21
N GLN A 111 -13.09 -6.08 1.05
CA GLN A 111 -12.15 -6.35 -0.04
C GLN A 111 -11.64 -5.04 -0.65
N THR A 112 -12.54 -4.09 -0.94
CA THR A 112 -12.18 -2.76 -1.44
C THR A 112 -11.23 -2.04 -0.50
N PHE A 113 -11.49 -2.06 0.81
CA PHE A 113 -10.57 -1.52 1.80
C PHE A 113 -9.22 -2.22 1.77
N TYR A 114 -9.18 -3.56 1.64
CA TYR A 114 -7.92 -4.28 1.54
C TYR A 114 -7.10 -3.85 0.30
N TYR A 115 -7.75 -3.72 -0.86
CA TYR A 115 -7.10 -3.25 -2.09
C TYR A 115 -6.61 -1.81 -1.96
N LEU A 116 -7.47 -0.88 -1.55
CA LEU A 116 -7.12 0.53 -1.38
C LEU A 116 -6.02 0.72 -0.34
N SER A 117 -6.06 0.02 0.79
CA SER A 117 -4.97 0.05 1.78
C SER A 117 -3.64 -0.43 1.19
N GLY A 118 -3.66 -1.41 0.29
CA GLY A 118 -2.47 -1.91 -0.40
C GLY A 118 -1.92 -0.95 -1.46
N GLU A 119 -2.80 -0.23 -2.17
CA GLU A 119 -2.43 0.76 -3.19
C GLU A 119 -1.90 2.05 -2.58
N ILE A 120 -2.52 2.54 -1.51
CA ILE A 120 -2.21 3.85 -0.93
C ILE A 120 -0.98 3.77 -0.01
N ARG A 121 -0.74 2.61 0.60
CA ARG A 121 0.37 2.38 1.51
C ARG A 121 1.02 1.01 1.29
N PRO A 122 1.62 0.76 0.11
CA PRO A 122 2.28 -0.51 -0.19
C PRO A 122 3.42 -0.83 0.80
N GLU A 123 4.10 0.20 1.32
CA GLU A 123 5.14 0.10 2.33
C GLU A 123 4.62 -0.55 3.62
N ARG A 124 3.41 -0.20 4.06
CA ARG A 124 2.80 -0.79 5.27
C ARG A 124 2.54 -2.28 5.10
N THR A 125 2.15 -2.73 3.90
CA THR A 125 1.97 -4.16 3.61
C THR A 125 3.29 -4.91 3.67
N LYS A 126 4.36 -4.33 3.14
CA LYS A 126 5.72 -4.91 3.20
C LYS A 126 6.21 -4.99 4.65
N ILE A 127 6.16 -3.87 5.39
CA ILE A 127 6.58 -3.80 6.80
C ILE A 127 5.80 -4.82 7.62
N LYS A 128 4.47 -4.90 7.48
CA LYS A 128 3.64 -5.87 8.21
C LYS A 128 4.06 -7.33 7.96
N ARG A 129 4.46 -7.68 6.73
CA ARG A 129 4.99 -9.03 6.42
C ARG A 129 6.33 -9.27 7.09
N GLU A 130 7.21 -8.28 7.09
CA GLU A 130 8.50 -8.36 7.78
C GLU A 130 8.34 -8.47 9.30
N ILE A 131 7.38 -7.75 9.90
CA ILE A 131 7.05 -7.86 11.32
C ILE A 131 6.64 -9.29 11.64
N LEU A 132 5.70 -9.86 10.87
CA LEU A 132 5.26 -11.24 11.06
C LEU A 132 6.42 -12.24 10.93
N TYR A 133 7.32 -12.03 9.98
CA TYR A 133 8.48 -12.90 9.77
C TYR A 133 9.49 -12.80 10.92
N ALA A 134 9.75 -11.58 11.42
CA ALA A 134 10.63 -11.35 12.56
C ALA A 134 10.07 -12.02 13.82
N LEU A 135 8.80 -11.78 14.15
CA LEU A 135 8.15 -12.31 15.35
C LEU A 135 8.12 -13.85 15.38
N LYS A 136 7.94 -14.51 14.22
CA LYS A 136 7.98 -15.98 14.14
C LYS A 136 9.32 -16.60 14.51
N LYS A 137 10.41 -15.83 14.40
CA LYS A 137 11.78 -16.29 14.69
C LYS A 137 12.24 -15.95 16.11
N LEU A 138 11.47 -15.13 16.83
CA LEU A 138 11.86 -14.67 18.15
C LEU A 138 11.30 -15.61 19.22
N PRO A 139 12.16 -16.08 20.16
CA PRO A 139 11.66 -16.68 21.40
C PRO A 139 10.83 -15.65 22.19
N GLY A 140 9.83 -16.09 22.95
CA GLY A 140 8.95 -15.19 23.71
C GLY A 140 7.83 -14.50 22.92
N CYS A 141 7.53 -14.95 21.70
CA CYS A 141 6.41 -14.45 20.90
C CYS A 141 5.45 -15.58 20.49
N ARG A 142 4.14 -15.40 20.68
CA ARG A 142 3.11 -16.27 20.11
C ARG A 142 2.18 -15.49 19.22
N ILE A 143 1.87 -16.09 18.07
CA ILE A 143 0.98 -15.50 17.08
C ILE A 143 -0.26 -16.37 16.99
N VAL A 144 -1.41 -15.81 17.31
CA VAL A 144 -2.72 -16.48 17.21
C VAL A 144 -3.57 -15.75 16.17
N LYS A 145 -4.27 -16.52 15.34
CA LYS A 145 -5.22 -15.98 14.36
C LYS A 145 -6.64 -16.33 14.81
N GLU A 146 -7.37 -15.35 15.30
CA GLU A 146 -8.77 -15.50 15.71
C GLU A 146 -9.65 -14.52 14.94
N SER A 147 -10.76 -15.02 14.39
CA SER A 147 -11.80 -14.19 13.75
C SER A 147 -11.28 -13.21 12.68
N GLY A 148 -10.23 -13.58 11.95
CA GLY A 148 -9.60 -12.74 10.92
C GLY A 148 -8.67 -11.65 11.46
N ARG A 149 -8.42 -11.60 12.77
CA ARG A 149 -7.41 -10.75 13.41
C ARG A 149 -6.19 -11.59 13.78
N THR A 150 -5.01 -11.01 13.63
CA THR A 150 -3.76 -11.63 14.10
C THR A 150 -3.38 -10.96 15.39
N GLN A 151 -3.48 -11.70 16.49
CA GLN A 151 -3.00 -11.28 17.79
C GLN A 151 -1.59 -11.80 18.01
N VAL A 152 -0.78 -10.97 18.65
CA VAL A 152 0.60 -11.26 19.01
C VAL A 152 0.70 -11.09 20.51
N THR A 153 1.09 -12.16 21.19
CA THR A 153 1.44 -12.13 22.60
C THR A 153 2.96 -12.12 22.72
N ILE A 154 3.49 -11.16 23.47
CA ILE A 154 4.92 -11.03 23.78
C ILE A 154 5.10 -11.30 25.28
N TRP A 155 5.97 -12.24 25.63
CA TRP A 155 6.22 -12.68 27.01
C TRP A 155 7.66 -13.16 27.20
N GLN A 156 8.02 -13.44 28.46
CA GLN A 156 9.31 -14.04 28.84
C GLN A 156 9.38 -15.54 28.53
N ASP A 157 10.43 -15.96 27.82
CA ASP A 157 10.69 -17.36 27.51
C ASP A 157 10.87 -18.19 28.80
N GLY A 158 10.12 -19.30 28.93
CA GLY A 158 10.33 -20.29 29.99
C GLY A 158 9.40 -20.25 31.21
N THR A 159 8.40 -19.37 31.30
CA THR A 159 7.45 -19.38 32.43
C THR A 159 6.00 -19.48 31.99
N GLU A 160 5.44 -20.70 32.04
CA GLU A 160 4.01 -20.84 32.27
C GLU A 160 3.66 -20.13 33.58
N LYS A 161 2.86 -19.06 33.50
CA LYS A 161 2.18 -18.42 34.63
C LYS A 161 3.08 -17.86 35.74
N VAL A 162 4.14 -17.11 35.41
CA VAL A 162 4.55 -16.03 36.33
C VAL A 162 3.50 -14.93 36.20
N LYS A 163 3.07 -14.36 37.33
CA LYS A 163 2.12 -13.22 37.44
C LYS A 163 2.61 -12.04 36.62
N SER A 164 2.42 -12.14 35.31
CA SER A 164 2.72 -11.09 34.36
C SER A 164 1.69 -10.01 34.63
N THR A 165 2.12 -8.78 34.84
CA THR A 165 1.18 -7.66 34.86
C THR A 165 0.64 -7.50 33.45
N LEU A 166 -0.47 -8.20 33.16
CA LEU A 166 -1.24 -8.03 31.94
C LEU A 166 -1.60 -6.56 31.86
N LEU A 167 -1.10 -5.88 30.84
CA LEU A 167 -1.41 -4.48 30.58
C LEU A 167 -2.91 -4.39 30.26
N LEU A 168 -3.77 -4.12 31.24
CA LEU A 168 -5.21 -3.98 31.02
C LEU A 168 -5.53 -2.51 30.80
N ASP A 169 -6.06 -2.23 29.60
CA ASP A 169 -6.29 -0.95 28.95
C ASP A 169 -5.06 -0.05 28.73
N ASP A 170 -5.00 0.51 27.51
CA ASP A 170 -3.88 1.32 26.99
C ASP A 170 -2.54 0.58 26.76
N GLN A 171 -2.60 -0.66 26.26
CA GLN A 171 -1.38 -1.42 25.90
C GLN A 171 -0.57 -0.75 24.78
N ALA A 172 -1.24 -0.06 23.86
CA ALA A 172 -0.61 0.49 22.67
C ALA A 172 0.25 1.72 23.00
N ASP A 173 -0.26 2.67 23.78
CA ASP A 173 0.46 3.90 24.08
C ASP A 173 1.59 3.63 25.09
N ARG A 174 1.40 2.68 26.01
CA ARG A 174 2.48 2.20 26.88
C ARG A 174 3.60 1.50 26.11
N LEU A 175 3.28 0.61 25.17
CA LEU A 175 4.29 -0.01 24.31
C LEU A 175 5.01 1.03 23.47
N LEU A 176 4.28 2.01 22.92
CA LEU A 176 4.88 3.12 22.18
C LEU A 176 5.83 3.93 23.08
N ALA A 177 5.41 4.28 24.30
CA ALA A 177 6.25 4.98 25.26
C ALA A 177 7.52 4.20 25.60
N ILE A 178 7.43 2.87 25.79
CA ILE A 178 8.60 2.01 25.99
C ILE A 178 9.54 2.09 24.77
N CYS A 179 8.99 2.01 23.55
CA CYS A 179 9.78 2.07 22.33
C CYS A 179 10.50 3.40 22.16
N LEU A 180 9.82 4.52 22.46
CA LEU A 180 10.36 5.86 22.39
C LEU A 180 11.44 6.08 23.47
N ASN A 181 11.13 5.77 24.73
CA ASN A 181 12.05 5.96 25.87
C ASN A 181 13.32 5.09 25.78
N ARG A 182 13.24 3.93 25.11
CA ARG A 182 14.38 3.04 24.91
C ARG A 182 15.10 3.28 23.58
N GLY A 183 14.72 4.30 22.83
CA GLY A 183 15.42 4.69 21.60
C GLY A 183 15.39 3.59 20.53
N LEU A 184 14.26 2.88 20.37
CA LEU A 184 14.13 1.84 19.34
C LEU A 184 14.00 2.42 17.92
N GLY A 185 14.01 3.75 17.78
CA GLY A 185 14.07 4.49 16.53
C GLY A 185 15.27 4.11 15.66
N GLY A 186 15.14 4.22 14.34
CA GLY A 186 16.19 3.92 13.36
C GLY A 186 16.47 2.42 13.15
N LEU A 187 15.93 1.54 14.00
CA LEU A 187 16.12 0.10 13.87
C LEU A 187 15.28 -0.51 12.75
N GLN A 188 15.90 -1.40 11.98
CA GLN A 188 15.20 -2.26 11.03
C GLN A 188 14.26 -3.24 11.76
N VAL A 189 13.15 -3.60 11.12
CA VAL A 189 12.08 -4.42 11.71
C VAL A 189 12.59 -5.62 12.54
N PRO A 190 13.50 -6.50 12.05
CA PRO A 190 13.93 -7.64 12.86
C PRO A 190 14.67 -7.24 14.14
N LYS A 191 15.54 -6.22 14.07
CA LYS A 191 16.30 -5.72 15.23
C LYS A 191 15.40 -4.99 16.21
N PHE A 192 14.44 -4.21 15.69
CA PHE A 192 13.43 -3.52 16.49
C PHE A 192 12.67 -4.50 17.37
N PHE A 193 12.07 -5.53 16.79
CA PHE A 193 11.25 -6.48 17.55
C PHE A 193 12.09 -7.37 18.47
N LYS A 194 13.32 -7.74 18.07
CA LYS A 194 14.25 -8.42 18.98
C LYS A 194 14.51 -7.57 20.23
N LYS A 195 14.84 -6.28 20.05
CA LYS A 195 15.15 -5.39 21.15
C LYS A 195 13.93 -5.08 22.01
N LEU A 196 12.74 -4.98 21.40
CA LEU A 196 11.48 -4.83 22.13
C LEU A 196 11.23 -6.03 23.05
N VAL A 197 11.40 -7.26 22.57
CA VAL A 197 11.24 -8.48 23.39
C VAL A 197 12.26 -8.50 24.54
N GLU A 198 13.53 -8.16 24.27
CA GLU A 198 14.56 -8.03 25.32
C GLU A 198 14.14 -7.01 26.39
N VAL A 199 13.74 -5.80 26.00
CA VAL A 199 13.30 -4.74 26.92
C VAL A 199 12.09 -5.15 27.74
N MET A 200 11.12 -5.84 27.12
CA MET A 200 9.92 -6.33 27.82
C MET A 200 10.27 -7.43 28.81
N SER A 201 11.17 -8.34 28.44
CA SER A 201 11.67 -9.40 29.32
C SER A 201 12.44 -8.84 30.51
N ASP A 202 13.32 -7.86 30.28
CA ASP A 202 14.10 -7.19 31.33
C ASP A 202 13.22 -6.48 32.37
N GLN A 203 12.02 -6.05 31.96
CA GLN A 203 11.06 -5.36 32.82
C GLN A 203 9.97 -6.29 33.37
N GLY A 204 10.01 -7.60 33.06
CA GLY A 204 8.96 -8.55 33.46
C GLY A 204 7.56 -8.23 32.91
N LEU A 205 7.50 -7.55 31.75
CA LEU A 205 6.26 -7.12 31.12
C LEU A 205 5.78 -8.12 30.07
N ALA A 206 4.46 -8.26 29.94
CA ALA A 206 3.82 -9.00 28.87
C ALA A 206 2.77 -8.13 28.19
N ALA A 207 2.60 -8.29 26.87
CA ALA A 207 1.59 -7.58 26.10
C ALA A 207 0.89 -8.51 25.12
N GLU A 208 -0.39 -8.24 24.90
CA GLU A 208 -1.21 -8.92 23.90
C GLU A 208 -1.85 -7.88 23.00
N VAL A 209 -1.28 -7.72 21.80
CA VAL A 209 -1.67 -6.65 20.88
C VAL A 209 -1.92 -7.20 19.49
N SER A 210 -2.71 -6.46 18.70
CA SER A 210 -2.90 -6.82 17.31
C SER A 210 -1.63 -6.56 16.49
N LEU A 211 -1.43 -7.34 15.42
CA LEU A 211 -0.33 -7.10 14.47
C LEU A 211 -0.38 -5.69 13.86
N ASN A 212 -1.59 -5.12 13.68
CA ASN A 212 -1.73 -3.75 13.20
C ASN A 212 -1.26 -2.72 14.23
N THR A 213 -1.50 -2.98 15.52
CA THR A 213 -1.02 -2.13 16.61
C THR A 213 0.51 -2.09 16.62
N LEU A 214 1.17 -3.25 16.49
CA LEU A 214 2.64 -3.32 16.38
C LEU A 214 3.18 -2.59 15.14
N LEU A 215 2.45 -2.63 14.02
CA LEU A 215 2.80 -1.87 12.82
C LEU A 215 2.73 -0.36 13.08
N GLU A 216 1.66 0.13 13.70
CA GLU A 216 1.55 1.56 14.03
C GLU A 216 2.62 1.98 15.04
N ILE A 217 2.88 1.19 16.09
CA ILE A 217 3.95 1.47 17.07
C ILE A 217 5.31 1.56 16.38
N TYR A 218 5.62 0.62 15.49
CA TYR A 218 6.86 0.65 14.72
C TYR A 218 6.97 1.94 13.91
N ILE A 219 5.94 2.26 13.11
CA ILE A 219 5.91 3.45 12.26
C ILE A 219 6.04 4.73 13.09
N GLU A 220 5.31 4.84 14.19
CA GLU A 220 5.31 6.03 15.02
C GLU A 220 6.64 6.22 15.76
N THR A 221 7.29 5.13 16.17
CA THR A 221 8.64 5.17 16.72
C THR A 221 9.67 5.65 15.68
N GLN A 222 9.57 5.19 14.43
CA GLN A 222 10.45 5.66 13.36
C GLN A 222 10.24 7.14 13.02
N LYS A 223 8.99 7.62 13.00
CA LYS A 223 8.72 9.05 12.80
C LYS A 223 9.30 9.91 13.91
N ASN A 224 9.09 9.52 15.16
CA ASN A 224 9.62 10.29 16.31
C ASN A 224 11.14 10.33 16.29
N PHE A 225 11.80 9.24 15.92
CA PHE A 225 13.25 9.22 15.70
C PHE A 225 13.69 10.29 14.69
N LEU A 226 13.08 10.29 13.51
CA LEU A 226 13.39 11.28 12.46
C LEU A 226 13.12 12.72 12.93
N LEU A 227 12.02 12.96 13.65
CA LEU A 227 11.71 14.29 14.20
C LEU A 227 12.71 14.72 15.29
N SER A 228 13.15 13.78 16.14
CA SER A 228 14.13 14.04 17.20
C SER A 228 15.54 14.29 16.67
N GLU A 229 15.96 13.60 15.60
CA GLU A 229 17.21 13.91 14.90
C GLU A 229 17.17 15.31 14.26
N VAL A 230 16.00 15.73 13.75
CA VAL A 230 15.79 17.09 13.24
C VAL A 230 15.78 18.15 14.36
N SER A 231 15.42 17.78 15.59
CA SER A 231 15.24 18.72 16.72
C SER A 231 16.46 18.85 17.65
N HIS A 232 17.38 17.89 17.68
CA HIS A 232 18.57 17.89 18.54
C HIS A 232 19.90 18.15 17.80
N GLY A 233 19.84 18.57 16.54
CA GLY A 233 21.01 19.10 15.84
C GLY A 233 21.43 20.47 16.43
N PRO A 234 22.70 20.68 16.82
CA PRO A 234 23.15 21.98 17.29
C PRO A 234 23.41 22.92 16.11
N VAL A 235 22.38 23.50 15.48
CA VAL A 235 22.47 24.80 14.76
C VAL A 235 21.05 25.38 14.65
N PRO A 236 20.83 26.71 14.83
CA PRO A 236 19.66 27.37 14.26
C PRO A 236 19.53 27.00 12.78
N TRP A 237 18.31 26.94 12.26
CA TRP A 237 18.07 26.95 10.82
C TRP A 237 18.55 28.29 10.22
N THR A 238 19.86 28.54 10.19
CA THR A 238 20.47 28.84 8.91
C THR A 238 20.35 27.55 8.12
N HIS A 239 19.73 27.62 6.94
CA HIS A 239 19.92 26.62 5.90
C HIS A 239 21.35 26.07 6.00
N PRO A 240 21.58 24.76 6.06
CA PRO A 240 22.84 24.25 5.56
C PRO A 240 22.85 24.60 4.07
N GLU A 241 23.32 25.80 3.75
CA GLU A 241 24.05 26.06 2.52
C GLU A 241 25.40 25.34 2.63
N THR A 242 25.34 24.02 2.75
CA THR A 242 26.42 23.03 2.58
C THR A 242 25.70 21.70 2.34
N GLY A 243 25.58 21.15 1.14
CA GLY A 243 26.22 21.45 -0.13
C GLY A 243 25.95 20.30 -1.10
N THR A 244 24.68 19.96 -1.36
CA THR A 244 24.33 19.84 -2.77
C THR A 244 23.80 21.22 -3.09
N SER A 245 24.65 22.10 -3.60
CA SER A 245 24.08 23.24 -4.32
C SER A 245 23.09 22.63 -5.33
N ARG A 246 21.98 23.30 -5.61
CA ARG A 246 21.07 22.85 -6.68
C ARG A 246 21.83 22.58 -7.99
N THR A 247 23.00 23.21 -8.16
CA THR A 247 23.99 22.90 -9.21
C THR A 247 24.62 21.51 -9.09
N ASP A 248 24.97 20.99 -7.92
CA ASP A 248 25.64 19.69 -7.75
C ASP A 248 24.74 18.50 -8.11
N LEU A 249 23.48 18.50 -7.65
CA LEU A 249 22.51 17.48 -8.05
C LEU A 249 22.22 17.55 -9.55
N SER A 250 22.08 18.76 -10.09
CA SER A 250 21.88 18.98 -11.52
C SER A 250 23.09 18.47 -12.33
N ASN A 251 24.31 18.74 -11.86
CA ASN A 251 25.55 18.26 -12.49
C ASN A 251 25.64 16.73 -12.47
N TRP A 252 25.26 16.09 -11.37
CA TRP A 252 25.23 14.62 -11.30
C TRP A 252 24.19 14.01 -12.22
N ILE A 253 23.05 14.68 -12.40
CA ILE A 253 22.01 14.23 -13.32
C ILE A 253 22.47 14.39 -14.77
N GLU A 254 23.15 15.48 -15.11
CA GLU A 254 23.77 15.63 -16.43
C GLU A 254 24.87 14.58 -16.67
N GLU A 255 25.72 14.32 -15.68
CA GLU A 255 26.72 13.25 -15.76
C GLU A 255 26.05 11.89 -15.96
N LEU A 256 24.95 11.63 -15.25
CA LEU A 256 24.20 10.39 -15.36
C LEU A 256 23.51 10.25 -16.72
N ARG A 257 22.95 11.34 -17.27
CA ARG A 257 22.42 11.40 -18.65
C ARG A 257 23.49 11.03 -19.66
N ALA A 258 24.68 11.63 -19.54
CA ALA A 258 25.80 11.34 -20.42
C ALA A 258 26.24 9.86 -20.31
N ARG A 259 26.34 9.32 -19.08
CA ARG A 259 26.67 7.91 -18.85
C ARG A 259 25.63 6.96 -19.44
N ASN A 260 24.35 7.24 -19.25
CA ASN A 260 23.25 6.44 -19.83
C ASN A 260 23.29 6.49 -21.36
N ALA A 261 23.55 7.65 -21.96
CA ALA A 261 23.73 7.79 -23.41
C ALA A 261 24.92 6.97 -23.94
N LEU A 262 26.05 6.98 -23.22
CA LEU A 262 27.24 6.16 -23.57
C LEU A 262 26.96 4.66 -23.45
N LEU A 263 26.26 4.23 -22.40
CA LEU A 263 25.85 2.82 -22.24
C LEU A 263 24.93 2.40 -23.40
N LEU A 264 23.93 3.21 -23.73
CA LEU A 264 23.02 2.94 -24.85
C LEU A 264 23.75 2.96 -26.20
N ASN A 265 24.78 3.79 -26.39
CA ASN A 265 25.64 3.72 -27.58
C ASN A 265 26.32 2.35 -27.74
N ARG A 266 26.72 1.70 -26.63
CA ARG A 266 27.27 0.33 -26.69
C ARG A 266 26.22 -0.70 -27.08
N TYR A 267 24.97 -0.51 -26.66
CA TYR A 267 23.86 -1.38 -27.09
C TYR A 267 23.52 -1.15 -28.57
N LEU A 268 23.57 0.09 -29.04
CA LEU A 268 23.37 0.46 -30.44
C LEU A 268 24.48 -0.10 -31.34
N ALA A 269 25.75 0.04 -30.95
CA ALA A 269 26.89 -0.52 -31.68
C ALA A 269 26.87 -2.06 -31.77
N ARG A 270 26.18 -2.71 -30.83
CA ARG A 270 25.96 -4.17 -30.82
C ARG A 270 24.66 -4.59 -31.52
N ASN A 271 23.99 -3.67 -32.20
CA ASN A 271 22.67 -3.86 -32.85
C ASN A 271 21.60 -4.44 -31.91
N LYS A 272 21.71 -4.20 -30.59
CA LYS A 272 20.72 -4.65 -29.59
C LYS A 272 19.51 -3.71 -29.48
N ILE A 273 19.70 -2.47 -29.89
CA ILE A 273 18.66 -1.44 -29.94
C ILE A 273 18.82 -0.58 -31.19
N GLY A 274 17.71 -0.05 -31.70
CA GLY A 274 17.69 0.95 -32.78
C GLY A 274 17.94 2.39 -32.27
N THR A 275 18.14 3.32 -33.20
CA THR A 275 18.30 4.76 -32.91
C THR A 275 17.05 5.36 -32.27
N LYS A 276 15.86 5.01 -32.78
CA LYS A 276 14.57 5.43 -32.21
C LYS A 276 14.38 4.88 -30.79
N GLU A 277 14.75 3.62 -30.57
CA GLU A 277 14.65 3.00 -29.26
C GLU A 277 15.60 3.64 -28.26
N LYS A 278 16.84 3.93 -28.66
CA LYS A 278 17.78 4.67 -27.82
C LYS A 278 17.17 6.00 -27.33
N ALA A 279 16.54 6.76 -28.22
CA ALA A 279 15.88 8.01 -27.85
C ALA A 279 14.75 7.77 -26.83
N ALA A 280 13.92 6.76 -27.05
CA ALA A 280 12.86 6.39 -26.12
C ALA A 280 13.38 5.94 -24.74
N PHE A 281 14.49 5.19 -24.70
CA PHE A 281 15.15 4.82 -23.44
C PHE A 281 15.67 6.04 -22.67
N LEU A 282 16.28 7.00 -23.36
CA LEU A 282 16.78 8.23 -22.72
C LEU A 282 15.62 9.05 -22.13
N GLN A 283 14.56 9.25 -22.90
CA GLN A 283 13.38 10.00 -22.42
C GLN A 283 12.66 9.29 -21.27
N ALA A 284 12.56 7.96 -21.32
CA ALA A 284 12.01 7.17 -20.22
C ALA A 284 12.85 7.27 -18.94
N LEU A 285 14.18 7.35 -19.07
CA LEU A 285 15.09 7.54 -17.94
C LEU A 285 15.01 8.97 -17.39
N ASP A 286 14.83 9.98 -18.24
CA ASP A 286 14.65 11.37 -17.80
C ASP A 286 13.38 11.55 -16.97
N ASP A 287 12.25 11.01 -17.43
CA ASP A 287 11.01 10.99 -16.64
C ASP A 287 11.21 10.27 -15.30
N LEU A 288 11.91 9.14 -15.30
CA LEU A 288 12.18 8.37 -14.08
C LEU A 288 13.09 9.15 -13.10
N LEU A 289 14.09 9.88 -13.62
CA LEU A 289 14.97 10.71 -12.81
C LEU A 289 14.23 11.91 -12.21
N GLN A 290 13.29 12.49 -12.95
CA GLN A 290 12.42 13.55 -12.44
C GLN A 290 11.57 13.03 -11.27
N ASP A 291 10.90 11.89 -11.44
CA ASP A 291 10.12 11.29 -10.36
C ASP A 291 10.98 10.99 -9.11
N TRP A 292 12.24 10.58 -9.30
CA TRP A 292 13.16 10.36 -8.17
C TRP A 292 13.49 11.65 -7.42
N GLN A 293 13.59 12.79 -8.11
CA GLN A 293 13.73 14.10 -7.46
C GLN A 293 12.47 14.46 -6.66
N ASP A 294 11.30 14.09 -7.19
CA ASP A 294 9.99 14.35 -6.60
C ASP A 294 9.59 13.31 -5.52
N GLY A 295 10.50 12.39 -5.17
CA GLY A 295 10.38 11.54 -4.00
C GLY A 295 9.98 10.08 -4.26
N GLY A 296 10.00 9.60 -5.51
CA GLY A 296 9.68 8.19 -5.76
C GLY A 296 9.66 7.75 -7.21
N GLN A 297 9.08 6.59 -7.48
CA GLN A 297 8.83 6.11 -8.84
C GLN A 297 7.31 5.91 -8.96
N GLU A 298 6.64 6.71 -9.77
CA GLU A 298 5.18 6.68 -9.88
C GLU A 298 4.66 5.54 -10.75
N LYS A 299 5.41 5.17 -11.80
CA LYS A 299 4.96 4.25 -12.84
C LYS A 299 5.86 3.01 -12.93
N SER A 300 5.37 1.96 -13.57
CA SER A 300 6.21 0.82 -13.91
C SER A 300 7.25 1.19 -14.97
N LEU A 301 8.41 0.51 -14.98
CA LEU A 301 9.44 0.73 -16.00
C LEU A 301 8.94 0.55 -17.45
N TYR A 302 7.96 -0.35 -17.63
CA TYR A 302 7.29 -0.54 -18.90
C TYR A 302 6.51 0.70 -19.34
N GLU A 303 5.81 1.36 -18.41
CA GLU A 303 4.99 2.54 -18.72
C GLU A 303 5.83 3.76 -19.10
N TYR A 304 6.98 3.98 -18.47
CA TYR A 304 7.91 5.04 -18.90
C TYR A 304 8.42 4.80 -20.32
N LEU A 305 8.78 3.56 -20.66
CA LEU A 305 9.26 3.26 -22.01
C LEU A 305 8.13 3.30 -23.05
N LYS A 306 6.95 2.78 -22.72
CA LYS A 306 5.77 2.75 -23.60
C LYS A 306 5.31 4.16 -23.99
N LYS A 307 5.49 5.16 -23.12
CA LYS A 307 5.19 6.57 -23.42
C LYS A 307 5.93 7.08 -24.67
N TYR A 308 7.17 6.63 -24.87
CA TYR A 308 8.05 7.07 -25.96
C TYR A 308 8.26 6.02 -27.06
N ALA A 309 7.84 4.79 -26.82
CA ALA A 309 7.78 3.70 -27.79
C ALA A 309 6.39 3.04 -27.75
N PRO A 310 5.33 3.69 -28.28
CA PRO A 310 3.95 3.21 -28.15
C PRO A 310 3.69 1.88 -28.86
N GLU A 311 4.53 1.53 -29.84
CA GLU A 311 4.48 0.29 -30.61
C GLU A 311 4.98 -0.92 -29.80
N ILE A 312 5.67 -0.70 -28.67
CA ILE A 312 6.24 -1.79 -27.88
C ILE A 312 5.13 -2.62 -27.23
N SER A 313 5.13 -3.91 -27.52
CA SER A 313 4.22 -4.85 -26.85
C SER A 313 4.75 -5.24 -25.46
N SER A 314 3.85 -5.65 -24.57
CA SER A 314 4.22 -6.14 -23.23
C SER A 314 5.15 -7.37 -23.30
N GLU A 315 4.99 -8.20 -24.33
CA GLU A 315 5.76 -9.41 -24.55
C GLU A 315 7.18 -9.11 -25.04
N GLU A 316 7.29 -8.22 -26.02
CA GLU A 316 8.58 -7.73 -26.54
C GLU A 316 9.40 -7.01 -25.45
N TYR A 317 8.74 -6.17 -24.65
CA TYR A 317 9.37 -5.54 -23.50
C TYR A 317 9.97 -6.57 -22.54
N ARG A 318 9.20 -7.60 -22.16
CA ARG A 318 9.66 -8.62 -21.21
C ARG A 318 10.84 -9.44 -21.74
N LYS A 319 10.87 -9.71 -23.04
CA LYS A 319 11.88 -10.59 -23.66
C LYS A 319 13.22 -9.87 -23.85
N GLU A 320 13.19 -8.63 -24.34
CA GLU A 320 14.40 -7.96 -24.84
C GLU A 320 14.72 -6.64 -24.14
N LYS A 321 13.71 -5.78 -23.93
CA LYS A 321 13.94 -4.38 -23.51
C LYS A 321 14.02 -4.22 -21.99
N ARG A 322 13.32 -5.06 -21.22
CA ARG A 322 13.28 -5.04 -19.75
C ARG A 322 14.66 -5.13 -19.12
N LYS A 323 15.49 -6.07 -19.59
CA LYS A 323 16.84 -6.29 -19.03
C LYS A 323 17.74 -5.06 -19.21
N ILE A 324 17.59 -4.37 -20.34
CA ILE A 324 18.36 -3.17 -20.65
C ILE A 324 17.90 -2.03 -19.74
N LEU A 325 16.59 -1.80 -19.62
CA LEU A 325 16.05 -0.73 -18.77
C LEU A 325 16.39 -0.97 -17.29
N GLU A 326 16.15 -2.17 -16.76
CA GLU A 326 16.47 -2.53 -15.37
C GLU A 326 17.96 -2.35 -15.07
N TYR A 327 18.83 -2.69 -16.01
CA TYR A 327 20.27 -2.49 -15.86
C TYR A 327 20.62 -0.99 -15.78
N LEU A 328 20.09 -0.17 -16.68
CA LEU A 328 20.30 1.29 -16.68
C LEU A 328 19.79 1.93 -15.39
N VAL A 329 18.60 1.53 -14.92
CA VAL A 329 18.03 1.99 -13.65
C VAL A 329 18.92 1.59 -12.47
N LYS A 330 19.38 0.35 -12.43
CA LYS A 330 20.26 -0.12 -11.36
C LYS A 330 21.56 0.68 -11.32
N THR A 331 22.23 0.83 -12.47
CA THR A 331 23.46 1.61 -12.59
C THR A 331 23.24 3.07 -12.18
N SER A 332 22.10 3.65 -12.52
CA SER A 332 21.72 5.01 -12.15
C SER A 332 21.55 5.17 -10.64
N ARG A 333 20.89 4.23 -9.97
CA ARG A 333 20.75 4.22 -8.50
C ARG A 333 22.08 4.04 -7.79
N ASP A 334 22.90 3.12 -8.26
CA ASP A 334 24.22 2.86 -7.68
C ASP A 334 25.12 4.11 -7.79
N PHE A 335 25.08 4.80 -8.94
CA PHE A 335 25.80 6.06 -9.13
C PHE A 335 25.37 7.15 -8.13
N LEU A 336 24.07 7.43 -8.03
CA LEU A 336 23.55 8.44 -7.11
C LEU A 336 23.86 8.09 -5.65
N LYS A 337 23.76 6.81 -5.29
CA LYS A 337 24.10 6.33 -3.95
C LYS A 337 25.57 6.57 -3.60
N ILE A 338 26.49 6.32 -4.55
CA ILE A 338 27.92 6.59 -4.37
C ILE A 338 28.16 8.09 -4.20
N LYS A 339 27.57 8.94 -5.06
CA LYS A 339 27.72 10.40 -4.98
C LYS A 339 27.20 11.00 -3.67
N LEU A 340 26.06 10.52 -3.19
CA LEU A 340 25.52 10.91 -1.89
C LEU A 340 26.44 10.48 -0.74
N HIS A 341 27.05 9.30 -0.83
CA HIS A 341 27.96 8.83 0.21
C HIS A 341 29.29 9.60 0.21
N GLU A 342 29.86 9.89 -0.97
CA GLU A 342 31.07 10.70 -1.16
C GLU A 342 30.91 12.10 -0.55
N GLN A 343 29.73 12.72 -0.73
CA GLN A 343 29.44 14.01 -0.11
C GLN A 343 29.35 13.95 1.41
N GLN A 344 28.67 12.95 1.97
CA GLN A 344 28.56 12.78 3.43
C GLN A 344 29.91 12.55 4.10
N THR A 345 30.84 11.88 3.41
CA THR A 345 32.21 11.70 3.90
C THR A 345 33.07 12.95 3.76
N ALA A 346 32.81 13.80 2.77
CA ALA A 346 33.55 15.04 2.55
C ALA A 346 33.13 16.15 3.54
N SER A 347 31.86 16.16 3.98
CA SER A 347 31.33 17.12 4.97
C SER A 347 31.54 16.71 6.42
N GLY A 348 31.84 15.44 6.71
CA GLY A 348 32.15 14.93 8.07
C GLY A 348 33.64 14.90 8.43
N GLY A 349 34.52 15.39 7.54
CA GLY A 349 35.98 15.42 7.72
C GLY A 349 36.56 16.82 8.00
N MET A 350 35.72 17.80 8.30
CA MET A 350 36.10 19.16 8.71
C MET A 350 35.80 19.42 10.18
#